data_AF-A0A0G0KP91-F1
#
_entry.id   AF-A0A0G0KP91-F1
#
_cell.length_a   1.000
_cell.length_b   1.000
_cell.length_c   1.000
_cell.angle_alpha   90.00
_cell.angle_beta   90.00
_cell.angle_gamma   90.00
#
_symmetry.space_group_name_H-M   'P 1'
#
loop_
_entity.id
_entity.type
_entity.pdbx_description
1 polymer ?
#
loop_
_entity_poly.entity_id
_entity_poly.type
_entity_poly.pdbx_seq_one_letter_code
_entity_poly.pdbx_strand_id
1 'polypeptide(L)' 'MRIVLIGFMGSGKTTVAKLLAKKLRLKTIDMDDLALKKST' A
#
# COMPACT_ATOMS: atom_id res chain seq x y z
N MET A 1 -5.10 -6.83 11.69
CA MET A 1 -5.91 -5.81 11.00
C MET A 1 -5.37 -5.61 9.59
N ARG A 2 -6.23 -5.43 8.58
CA ARG A 2 -5.84 -5.12 7.20
C ARG A 2 -6.56 -3.85 6.74
N ILE A 3 -5.83 -2.95 6.10
CA ILE A 3 -6.33 -1.67 5.61
C ILE A 3 -5.97 -1.60 4.12
N VAL A 4 -6.95 -1.30 3.27
CA VAL A 4 -6.76 -1.19 1.82
C VAL A 4 -7.06 0.25 1.41
N LEU A 5 -6.12 0.89 0.72
CA LEU A 5 -6.30 2.24 0.19
C LEU A 5 -6.70 2.15 -1.28
N ILE A 6 -7.89 2.66 -1.62
CA ILE A 6 -8.42 2.71 -2.98
C ILE A 6 -8.41 4.16 -3.52
N GLY A 7 -8.37 4.31 -4.84
CA GLY A 7 -8.39 5.59 -5.53
C GLY A 7 -7.45 5.65 -6.73
N PHE A 8 -7.54 6.70 -7.53
CA PHE A 8 -6.75 6.86 -8.76
C PHE A 8 -5.24 6.96 -8.53
N MET A 9 -4.43 6.59 -9.51
CA MET A 9 -2.98 6.82 -9.48
C MET A 9 -2.70 8.32 -9.28
N GLY A 10 -1.65 8.67 -8.53
CA GLY A 10 -1.33 10.07 -8.22
C GLY A 10 -2.16 10.69 -7.09
N SER A 11 -3.20 10.03 -6.56
CA SER A 11 -4.00 10.55 -5.44
C SER A 11 -3.32 10.49 -4.06
N GLY A 12 -2.00 10.25 -4.00
CA GLY A 12 -1.22 10.25 -2.77
C GLY A 12 -1.37 9.01 -1.87
N LYS A 13 -2.00 7.93 -2.33
CA LYS A 13 -2.24 6.71 -1.52
C LYS A 13 -0.96 6.14 -0.91
N THR A 14 0.13 6.08 -1.67
CA THR A 14 1.43 5.57 -1.19
C THR A 14 1.99 6.41 -0.04
N THR A 15 1.82 7.74 -0.11
CA THR A 15 2.23 8.66 0.97
C THR A 15 1.42 8.41 2.23
N VAL A 16 0.09 8.33 2.09
CA VAL A 16 -0.82 8.06 3.22
C VAL A 16 -0.55 6.68 3.82
N ALA A 17 -0.34 5.63 3.01
CA ALA A 17 -0.03 4.28 3.47
C ALA A 17 1.20 4.26 4.38
N LYS A 18 2.30 4.89 3.97
CA LYS A 18 3.55 4.95 4.74
C LYS A 18 3.37 5.66 6.08
N LEU A 19 2.68 6.80 6.09
CA LEU A 19 2.40 7.55 7.32
C LEU A 19 1.49 6.77 8.27
N LEU A 20 0.43 6.16 7.74
CA LEU A 20 -0.52 5.38 8.53
C LEU A 20 0.12 4.13 9.11
N ALA A 21 0.92 3.41 8.32
CA ALA A 21 1.66 2.24 8.76
C ALA A 21 2.65 2.56 9.90
N LYS A 22 3.36 3.70 9.81
CA LYS A 22 4.25 4.16 10.89
C LYS A 22 3.47 4.42 12.18
N LYS A 23 2.31 5.08 12.10
CA LYS A 23 1.47 5.39 13.27
C LYS A 23 0.89 4.13 13.92
N LEU A 24 0.45 3.17 13.12
CA LEU A 24 -0.20 1.95 13.59
C LEU A 24 0.77 0.78 13.79
N ARG A 25 2.07 0.99 13.56
CA ARG A 25 3.11 -0.06 13.56
C ARG A 25 2.75 -1.25 12.66
N LEU A 26 2.18 -0.95 11.49
CA LEU A 26 1.80 -1.93 10.47
C LEU A 26 2.85 -1.99 9.36
N LYS A 27 2.81 -3.05 8.56
CA LYS A 27 3.59 -3.15 7.32
C LYS A 27 2.80 -2.53 6.16
N THR A 28 3.47 -1.78 5.31
CA THR A 28 2.94 -1.38 4.00
C THR A 28 3.20 -2.47 2.96
N ILE A 29 2.22 -2.74 2.12
CA ILE A 29 2.33 -3.65 0.98
C ILE A 29 1.87 -2.87 -0.24
N ASP A 30 2.67 -2.87 -1.31
CA ASP A 30 2.25 -2.39 -2.62
C ASP A 30 1.65 -3.57 -3.41
N MET A 31 0.46 -3.37 -4.00
CA MET A 31 -0.20 -4.42 -4.76
C MET A 31 0.44 -4.64 -6.12
N ASP A 32 0.96 -3.59 -6.75
CA ASP A 32 1.56 -3.68 -8.09
C ASP A 32 2.83 -4.52 -8.02
N ASP A 33 3.64 -4.33 -6.97
CA ASP A 33 4.83 -5.15 -6.68
C ASP A 33 4.48 -6.64 -6.48
N LEU A 34 3.35 -6.92 -5.80
CA LEU A 34 2.91 -8.29 -5.56
C LEU A 34 2.37 -8.97 -6.82
N ALA A 35 1.70 -8.22 -7.69
CA ALA A 35 1.16 -8.73 -8.93
C ALA A 35 2.29 -9.14 -9.89
N LEU A 36 3.35 -8.32 -10.01
CA LEU A 36 4.53 -8.64 -10.82
C LEU A 36 5.24 -9.91 -10.34
N LYS A 37 5.31 -10.12 -9.02
CA LYS A 37 6.01 -11.27 -8.41
C LYS A 37 5.30 -12.61 -8.63
N LYS A 38 4.03 -12.62 -9.01
CA LYS A 38 3.24 -13.84 -9.27
C LYS A 38 3.27 -14.30 -10.73
N SER A 39 3.85 -13.52 -11.62
CA SER A 39 3.88 -13.77 -13.06
C SER A 39 5.16 -14.48 -13.52
N THR A 40 5.88 -15.13 -12.60
CA THR A 40 7.13 -15.88 -12.81
C THR A 40 7.05 -17.17 -12.01
#